data_AF-A0A0F9DWA5-F1
#
_entry.id   AF-A0A0F9DWA5-F1
#
_cell.length_a   1.000
_cell.length_b   1.000
_cell.length_c   1.000
_cell.angle_alpha   90.00
_cell.angle_beta   90.00
_cell.angle_gamma   90.00
#
_symmetry.space_group_name_H-M   'P 1'
#
loop_
_entity.id
_entity.type
_entity.pdbx_description
1 polymer ?
#
loop_
_entity_poly.entity_id
_entity_poly.type
_entity_poly.pdbx_seq_one_letter_code
_entity_poly.pdbx_strand_id
1 'polypeptide(L)'
;MKKTIVTNPVYYALSLAAAKEHLRVDHTADDAYISTQIGVATLKAESYLRRKLITQTWQYFMDYWPEENYITLPFGQLNSITHIKYTDIDGTTNTDFDENDEWTKDTDSDPGRAVLSYGETYPTASLATNNPIEIQFVCGYGAHTPKIITGATNATPIVVTIASHGYVTGNEVYINGGTTQTSINGLWRITKVNDNTFSLTGSAGNGVYDASSATCNLVDVPPSIIHAM
;
A
#
# COMPACT_ATOMS: atom_id res chain seq x y z
N MET A 1 -12.97 -20.53 5.42
CA MET A 1 -11.57 -20.11 5.19
C MET A 1 -11.27 -18.87 6.02
N LYS A 2 -10.37 -19.03 6.99
CA LYS A 2 -9.98 -18.00 7.97
C LYS A 2 -8.95 -17.06 7.36
N LYS A 3 -8.98 -15.78 7.75
CA LYS A 3 -8.00 -14.76 7.33
C LYS A 3 -7.49 -14.06 8.57
N THR A 4 -6.18 -13.94 8.73
CA THR A 4 -5.56 -13.22 9.85
C THR A 4 -4.58 -12.20 9.31
N ILE A 5 -4.59 -11.01 9.90
CA ILE A 5 -3.58 -10.00 9.59
C ILE A 5 -2.28 -10.37 10.31
N VAL A 6 -1.17 -10.38 9.58
CA VAL A 6 0.17 -10.64 10.13
C VAL A 6 0.87 -9.31 10.40
N THR A 7 0.80 -8.39 9.43
CA THR A 7 1.43 -7.08 9.53
C THR A 7 0.44 -6.01 9.11
N ASN A 8 0.16 -5.10 10.04
CA ASN A 8 -0.65 -3.90 9.80
C ASN A 8 0.11 -2.91 8.90
N PRO A 9 -0.61 -2.06 8.16
CA PRO A 9 0.06 -1.01 7.41
C PRO A 9 0.66 0.01 8.38
N VAL A 10 1.84 0.54 8.07
CA VAL A 10 2.52 1.55 8.91
C VAL A 10 1.77 2.89 8.88
N TYR A 11 1.05 3.16 7.79
CA TYR A 11 0.27 4.38 7.58
C TYR A 11 -1.14 4.04 7.09
N TYR A 12 -2.09 4.93 7.36
CA TYR A 12 -3.42 4.86 6.76
C TYR A 12 -3.43 5.42 5.33
N ALA A 13 -4.51 5.14 4.60
CA ALA A 13 -4.73 5.68 3.25
C ALA A 13 -4.85 7.22 3.20
N LEU A 14 -5.11 7.86 4.36
CA LEU A 14 -5.18 9.30 4.51
C LEU A 14 -4.33 9.71 5.71
N SER A 15 -3.51 10.75 5.54
CA SER A 15 -2.77 11.33 6.68
C SER A 15 -3.69 12.13 7.60
N LEU A 16 -3.33 12.23 8.89
CA LEU A 16 -4.03 13.08 9.86
C LEU A 16 -4.10 14.55 9.37
N ALA A 17 -3.00 15.08 8.84
CA ALA A 17 -2.95 16.44 8.34
C ALA A 17 -3.93 16.66 7.17
N ALA A 18 -4.00 15.71 6.22
CA ALA A 18 -4.96 15.79 5.11
C ALA A 18 -6.41 15.69 5.61
N ALA A 19 -6.68 14.83 6.61
CA ALA A 19 -8.00 14.75 7.22
C ALA A 19 -8.40 16.04 7.94
N LYS A 20 -7.47 16.66 8.68
CA LYS A 20 -7.69 17.94 9.36
C LYS A 20 -7.98 19.07 8.39
N GLU A 21 -7.24 19.13 7.28
CA GLU A 21 -7.49 20.10 6.22
C GLU A 21 -8.91 19.94 5.64
N HIS A 22 -9.32 18.71 5.32
CA HIS A 22 -10.67 18.43 4.83
C HIS A 22 -11.76 18.81 5.83
N LEU A 23 -11.52 18.58 7.13
CA LEU A 23 -12.44 18.93 8.21
C LEU A 23 -12.33 20.40 8.64
N ARG A 24 -11.38 21.17 8.10
CA ARG A 24 -11.04 22.54 8.50
C ARG A 24 -10.71 22.68 9.99
N VAL A 25 -9.95 21.74 10.52
CA VAL A 25 -9.50 21.71 11.93
C VAL A 25 -8.03 22.15 12.01
N ASP A 26 -7.75 23.22 12.74
CA ASP A 26 -6.41 23.82 12.87
C ASP A 26 -5.73 23.50 14.22
N HIS A 27 -6.46 22.99 15.21
CA HIS A 27 -5.94 22.67 16.54
C HIS A 27 -5.58 21.20 16.71
N THR A 28 -4.87 20.85 17.79
CA THR A 28 -4.39 19.48 18.06
C THR A 28 -5.25 18.65 19.01
N ALA A 29 -6.24 19.26 19.67
CA ALA A 29 -7.08 18.59 20.67
C ALA A 29 -7.82 17.34 20.12
N ASP A 30 -8.21 17.36 18.84
CA ASP A 30 -8.97 16.28 18.20
C ASP A 30 -8.08 15.28 17.44
N ASP A 31 -6.76 15.44 17.45
CA ASP A 31 -5.84 14.65 16.62
C ASP A 31 -5.98 13.14 16.88
N ALA A 32 -6.15 12.76 18.16
CA ALA A 32 -6.35 11.36 18.55
C ALA A 32 -7.69 10.80 18.05
N TYR A 33 -8.75 11.60 18.12
CA TYR A 33 -10.08 11.19 17.65
C TYR A 33 -10.12 11.08 16.14
N ILE A 34 -9.62 12.08 15.42
CA ILE A 34 -9.55 12.09 13.95
C ILE A 34 -8.70 10.90 13.47
N SER A 35 -7.56 10.62 14.11
CA SER A 35 -6.74 9.45 13.78
C SER A 35 -7.50 8.13 13.91
N THR A 36 -8.33 8.01 14.96
CA THR A 36 -9.19 6.83 15.15
C THR A 36 -10.25 6.74 14.04
N GLN A 37 -10.88 7.87 13.69
CA GLN A 37 -11.89 7.93 12.62
C GLN A 37 -11.30 7.58 11.25
N ILE A 38 -10.07 8.00 10.95
CA ILE A 38 -9.36 7.59 9.73
C ILE A 38 -9.23 6.06 9.68
N GLY A 39 -8.86 5.42 10.80
CA GLY A 39 -8.79 3.97 10.90
C GLY A 39 -10.14 3.29 10.65
N VAL A 40 -11.21 3.75 11.30
CA VAL A 40 -12.57 3.21 11.11
C VAL A 40 -13.05 3.39 9.67
N ALA A 41 -12.84 4.58 9.10
CA ALA A 41 -13.22 4.88 7.71
C ALA A 41 -12.46 4.00 6.72
N THR A 42 -11.15 3.80 6.95
CA THR A 42 -10.32 2.90 6.14
C THR A 42 -10.85 1.47 6.18
N LEU A 43 -11.11 0.94 7.38
CA LEU A 43 -11.68 -0.41 7.54
C LEU A 43 -13.05 -0.55 6.87
N LYS A 44 -13.89 0.49 6.96
CA LYS A 44 -15.21 0.50 6.31
C LYS A 44 -15.09 0.50 4.79
N ALA A 45 -14.19 1.32 4.25
CA ALA A 45 -13.91 1.38 2.81
C ALA A 45 -13.36 0.03 2.31
N GLU A 46 -12.37 -0.54 2.98
CA GLU A 46 -11.81 -1.86 2.63
C GLU A 46 -12.86 -2.97 2.68
N SER A 47 -13.75 -2.93 3.67
CA SER A 47 -14.86 -3.89 3.78
C SER A 47 -15.83 -3.78 2.61
N TYR A 48 -16.17 -2.55 2.21
CA TYR A 48 -17.07 -2.30 1.08
C TYR A 48 -16.44 -2.68 -0.26
N LEU A 49 -15.17 -2.31 -0.47
CA LEU A 49 -14.42 -2.56 -1.70
C LEU A 49 -13.92 -4.00 -1.82
N ARG A 50 -13.94 -4.77 -0.73
CA ARG A 50 -13.32 -6.11 -0.61
C ARG A 50 -11.83 -6.12 -1.02
N ARG A 51 -11.14 -5.02 -0.74
CA ARG A 51 -9.74 -4.76 -1.14
C ARG A 51 -8.97 -4.17 0.05
N LYS A 52 -7.64 -4.21 -0.03
CA LYS A 52 -6.73 -3.56 0.91
C LYS A 52 -6.11 -2.35 0.26
N LEU A 53 -6.30 -1.18 0.87
CA LEU A 53 -5.91 0.10 0.25
C LEU A 53 -4.41 0.33 0.38
N ILE A 54 -3.86 0.00 1.55
CA ILE A 54 -2.43 0.07 1.82
C ILE A 54 -1.85 -1.33 1.90
N THR A 55 -0.62 -1.50 1.44
CA THR A 55 0.09 -2.77 1.49
C THR A 55 0.12 -3.35 2.91
N GLN A 56 -0.33 -4.59 3.03
CA GLN A 56 -0.43 -5.35 4.28
C GLN A 56 -0.07 -6.82 4.04
N THR A 57 0.36 -7.50 5.10
CA THR A 57 0.63 -8.95 5.07
C THR A 57 -0.51 -9.70 5.72
N TRP A 58 -1.05 -10.68 5.00
CA TRP A 58 -2.18 -11.50 5.41
C TRP A 58 -1.83 -12.98 5.37
N GLN A 59 -2.41 -13.72 6.30
CA GLN A 59 -2.47 -15.17 6.31
C GLN A 59 -3.86 -15.61 5.91
N TYR A 60 -3.93 -16.61 5.06
CA TYR A 60 -5.14 -17.26 4.60
C TYR A 60 -5.05 -18.75 4.86
N PHE A 61 -6.10 -19.30 5.45
CA PHE A 61 -6.17 -20.71 5.81
C PHE A 61 -7.25 -21.43 5.02
N MET A 62 -6.87 -22.58 4.46
CA MET A 62 -7.74 -23.46 3.69
C MET A 62 -7.81 -24.84 4.33
N ASP A 63 -8.99 -25.47 4.22
CA ASP A 63 -9.25 -26.79 4.78
C ASP A 63 -8.90 -27.93 3.81
N TYR A 64 -8.81 -27.62 2.51
CA TYR A 64 -8.49 -28.55 1.43
C TYR A 64 -7.86 -27.82 0.24
N TRP A 65 -7.08 -28.54 -0.57
CA TRP A 65 -6.56 -28.05 -1.85
C TRP A 65 -7.70 -27.93 -2.88
N PRO A 66 -7.73 -26.88 -3.71
CA PRO A 66 -8.76 -26.74 -4.73
C PRO A 66 -8.64 -27.81 -5.82
N GLU A 67 -9.73 -28.04 -6.54
CA GLU A 67 -9.73 -28.94 -7.71
C GLU A 67 -9.07 -28.30 -8.94
N GLU A 68 -9.05 -26.96 -8.98
CA GLU A 68 -8.45 -26.17 -10.04
C GLU A 68 -6.93 -26.10 -9.91
N ASN A 69 -6.23 -25.85 -11.02
CA ASN A 69 -4.78 -25.67 -11.03
C ASN A 69 -4.29 -24.33 -10.45
N TYR A 70 -5.14 -23.59 -9.74
CA TYR A 70 -4.78 -22.35 -9.08
C TYR A 70 -5.52 -22.15 -7.76
N ILE A 71 -4.88 -21.41 -6.85
CA ILE A 71 -5.45 -20.92 -5.61
C ILE A 71 -5.72 -19.42 -5.76
N THR A 72 -6.99 -19.02 -5.69
CA THR A 72 -7.37 -17.60 -5.69
C THR A 72 -7.15 -17.01 -4.30
N LEU A 73 -6.32 -15.98 -4.21
CA LEU A 73 -6.07 -15.29 -2.95
C LEU A 73 -7.11 -14.17 -2.74
N PRO A 74 -7.57 -13.99 -1.49
CA PRO A 74 -8.49 -12.92 -1.17
C PRO A 74 -7.77 -11.57 -1.19
N PHE A 75 -8.55 -10.51 -1.43
CA PHE A 75 -8.06 -9.13 -1.54
C PHE A 75 -7.22 -8.93 -2.81
N GLY A 76 -7.79 -8.22 -3.78
CA GLY A 76 -7.11 -7.88 -5.04
C GLY A 76 -5.81 -7.10 -4.86
N GLN A 77 -5.06 -6.91 -5.95
CA GLN A 77 -3.68 -6.39 -5.94
C GLN A 77 -2.74 -7.24 -5.07
N LEU A 78 -2.39 -8.41 -5.58
CA LEU A 78 -1.36 -9.26 -4.99
C LEU A 78 0.02 -8.70 -5.37
N ASN A 79 0.90 -8.50 -4.39
CA ASN A 79 2.27 -8.06 -4.63
C ASN A 79 3.23 -9.25 -4.64
N SER A 80 3.09 -10.13 -3.64
CA SER A 80 3.95 -11.31 -3.48
C SER A 80 3.30 -12.32 -2.55
N ILE A 81 3.62 -13.60 -2.75
CA ILE A 81 3.30 -14.67 -1.81
C ILE A 81 4.60 -15.01 -1.07
N THR A 82 4.56 -15.01 0.26
CA THR A 82 5.73 -15.33 1.09
C THR A 82 5.96 -16.82 1.17
N HIS A 83 4.89 -17.58 1.38
CA HIS A 83 4.95 -19.04 1.45
C HIS A 83 3.54 -19.63 1.32
N ILE A 84 3.50 -20.88 0.89
CA ILE A 84 2.36 -21.79 1.00
C ILE A 84 2.87 -23.00 1.77
N LYS A 85 2.30 -23.28 2.93
CA LYS A 85 2.70 -24.37 3.81
C LYS A 85 1.49 -25.23 4.12
N TYR A 86 1.73 -26.50 4.39
CA TYR A 86 0.65 -27.40 4.80
C TYR A 86 1.08 -28.29 5.96
N THR A 87 0.13 -28.60 6.84
CA THR A 87 0.32 -29.50 7.97
C THR A 87 -0.37 -30.81 7.69
N ASP A 88 0.36 -31.92 7.80
CA ASP A 88 -0.18 -33.27 7.63
C ASP A 88 -0.94 -33.76 8.86
N ILE A 89 -1.55 -34.94 8.74
CA ILE A 89 -2.34 -35.59 9.80
C ILE A 89 -1.50 -35.94 11.05
N ASP A 90 -0.18 -36.07 10.88
CA ASP A 90 0.76 -36.35 11.96
C ASP A 90 1.21 -35.06 12.68
N GLY A 91 0.78 -33.89 12.19
CA GLY A 91 1.08 -32.57 12.76
C GLY A 91 2.40 -31.98 12.26
N THR A 92 3.01 -32.55 11.22
CA THR A 92 4.24 -32.03 10.62
C THR A 92 3.89 -30.93 9.62
N THR A 93 4.49 -29.75 9.82
CA THR A 93 4.39 -28.65 8.85
C THR A 93 5.42 -28.82 7.76
N ASN A 94 4.94 -29.04 6.54
CA ASN A 94 5.71 -29.12 5.33
C ASN A 94 5.86 -27.72 4.71
N THR A 95 7.06 -27.43 4.24
CA THR A 95 7.47 -26.12 3.70
C THR A 95 8.19 -26.24 2.37
N ASP A 96 8.00 -27.36 1.67
CA ASP A 96 8.61 -27.75 0.40
C ASP A 96 7.66 -27.52 -0.78
N PHE A 97 6.66 -26.64 -0.61
CA PHE A 97 5.74 -26.25 -1.68
C PHE A 97 6.05 -24.80 -2.09
N ASP A 98 7.06 -24.67 -2.94
CA ASP A 98 7.81 -23.45 -3.16
C ASP A 98 7.48 -22.76 -4.49
N GLU A 99 7.73 -21.46 -4.52
CA GLU A 99 7.55 -20.67 -5.74
C GLU A 99 8.65 -20.98 -6.77
N ASN A 100 8.26 -21.11 -8.04
CA ASN A 100 9.05 -21.47 -9.21
C ASN A 100 9.48 -22.95 -9.29
N ASP A 101 9.04 -23.77 -8.34
CA ASP A 101 9.08 -25.22 -8.45
C ASP A 101 7.64 -25.72 -8.63
N GLU A 102 6.87 -25.85 -7.54
CA GLU A 102 5.49 -26.36 -7.61
C GLU A 102 4.47 -25.34 -8.12
N TRP A 103 4.68 -24.04 -7.88
CA TRP A 103 3.72 -22.99 -8.26
C TRP A 103 4.39 -21.67 -8.61
N THR A 104 3.65 -20.78 -9.30
CA THR A 104 4.08 -19.43 -9.64
C THR A 104 3.01 -18.42 -9.22
N LYS A 105 3.41 -17.21 -8.80
CA LYS A 105 2.44 -16.13 -8.54
C LYS A 105 1.94 -15.50 -9.84
N ASP A 106 0.64 -15.31 -9.91
CA ASP A 106 -0.03 -14.47 -10.91
C ASP A 106 -0.52 -13.19 -10.21
N THR A 107 0.18 -12.10 -10.48
CA THR A 107 -0.13 -10.75 -10.00
C THR A 107 -0.93 -9.92 -11.02
N ASP A 108 -1.07 -10.40 -12.25
CA ASP A 108 -1.77 -9.70 -13.32
C ASP A 108 -3.30 -9.94 -13.22
N SER A 109 -3.69 -11.11 -12.71
CA SER A 109 -5.08 -11.39 -12.34
C SER A 109 -5.52 -10.61 -11.10
N ASP A 110 -6.78 -10.15 -11.12
CA ASP A 110 -7.42 -9.51 -9.97
C ASP A 110 -8.77 -10.19 -9.66
N PRO A 111 -8.88 -11.02 -8.61
CA PRO A 111 -7.89 -11.25 -7.55
C PRO A 111 -6.67 -12.08 -7.98
N GLY A 112 -5.53 -11.83 -7.33
CA GLY A 112 -4.27 -12.53 -7.60
C GLY A 112 -4.32 -14.01 -7.23
N ARG A 113 -3.48 -14.81 -7.88
CA ARG A 113 -3.54 -16.28 -7.81
C ARG A 113 -2.16 -16.88 -7.56
N ALA A 114 -2.13 -18.04 -6.91
CA ALA A 114 -1.00 -18.96 -6.99
C ALA A 114 -1.37 -20.04 -8.01
N VAL A 115 -0.63 -20.17 -9.10
CA VAL A 115 -0.92 -21.11 -10.19
C VAL A 115 0.09 -22.24 -10.15
N LEU A 116 -0.37 -23.49 -10.16
CA LEU A 116 0.52 -24.65 -10.26
C LEU A 116 1.38 -24.56 -11.52
N SER A 117 2.66 -24.88 -11.39
CA SER A 117 3.57 -25.02 -12.51
C SER A 117 3.12 -26.15 -13.44
N TYR A 118 3.59 -26.12 -14.69
CA TYR A 118 3.18 -27.13 -15.66
C TYR A 118 3.65 -28.53 -15.25
N GLY A 119 2.70 -29.46 -15.12
CA GLY A 119 2.97 -30.85 -14.74
C GLY A 119 2.97 -31.11 -13.23
N GLU A 120 2.87 -30.05 -12.42
CA GLU A 120 2.84 -30.15 -10.97
C GLU A 120 1.42 -30.39 -10.44
N THR A 121 1.35 -30.97 -9.25
CA THR A 121 0.10 -31.28 -8.56
C THR A 121 0.18 -30.84 -7.10
N TYR A 122 -0.96 -30.52 -6.49
CA TYR A 122 -0.98 -30.26 -5.05
C TYR A 122 -0.48 -31.48 -4.25
N PRO A 123 0.12 -31.24 -3.07
CA PRO A 123 0.55 -32.31 -2.18
C PRO A 123 -0.59 -33.29 -1.87
N THR A 124 -0.32 -34.59 -2.04
CA THR A 124 -1.30 -35.67 -1.81
C THR A 124 -1.32 -36.16 -0.36
N ALA A 125 -0.59 -35.49 0.54
CA ALA A 125 -0.55 -35.84 1.95
C ALA A 125 -1.93 -35.70 2.60
N SER A 126 -2.24 -36.61 3.54
CA SER A 126 -3.43 -36.47 4.39
C SER A 126 -3.28 -35.24 5.26
N LEU A 127 -4.13 -34.24 5.06
CA LEU A 127 -4.07 -32.97 5.75
C LEU A 127 -4.60 -33.05 7.18
N ALA A 128 -4.05 -32.21 8.07
CA ALA A 128 -4.57 -32.04 9.43
C ALA A 128 -6.03 -31.57 9.45
N THR A 129 -6.75 -31.88 10.53
CA THR A 129 -8.19 -31.56 10.66
C THR A 129 -8.51 -30.07 10.75
N ASN A 130 -7.56 -29.21 11.13
CA ASN A 130 -7.84 -27.80 11.43
C ASN A 130 -6.87 -26.85 10.71
N ASN A 131 -7.37 -26.05 9.77
CA ASN A 131 -6.61 -25.07 9.00
C ASN A 131 -5.26 -25.63 8.47
N PRO A 132 -5.25 -26.80 7.80
CA PRO A 132 -4.02 -27.49 7.42
C PRO A 132 -3.16 -26.69 6.45
N ILE A 133 -3.75 -25.90 5.55
CA ILE A 133 -3.03 -25.13 4.55
C ILE A 133 -2.98 -23.67 5.01
N GLU A 134 -1.77 -23.14 5.13
CA GLU A 134 -1.49 -21.74 5.46
C GLU A 134 -0.81 -21.06 4.26
N ILE A 135 -1.36 -19.94 3.84
CA ILE A 135 -0.78 -19.09 2.79
C ILE A 135 -0.54 -17.71 3.36
N GLN A 136 0.71 -17.27 3.38
CA GLN A 136 1.06 -15.90 3.73
C GLN A 136 1.38 -15.10 2.49
N PHE A 137 0.73 -13.95 2.32
CA PHE A 137 0.90 -13.11 1.14
C PHE A 137 0.81 -11.62 1.49
N VAL A 138 1.35 -10.80 0.58
CA VAL A 138 1.35 -9.34 0.66
C VAL A 138 0.42 -8.81 -0.43
N CYS A 139 -0.55 -7.98 -0.04
CA CYS A 139 -1.51 -7.37 -0.95
C CYS A 139 -1.73 -5.89 -0.63
N GLY A 140 -2.19 -5.13 -1.63
CA GLY A 140 -2.59 -3.74 -1.51
C GLY A 140 -1.82 -2.80 -2.44
N TYR A 141 -2.34 -1.58 -2.61
CA TYR A 141 -1.94 -0.63 -3.66
C TYR A 141 -0.65 0.14 -3.35
N GLY A 142 0.23 -0.37 -2.50
CA GLY A 142 1.47 0.29 -2.08
C GLY A 142 1.36 0.96 -0.71
N ALA A 143 2.48 1.55 -0.29
CA ALA A 143 2.57 2.25 0.97
C ALA A 143 2.24 3.74 0.78
N HIS A 144 1.37 4.29 1.63
CA HIS A 144 1.28 5.74 1.79
C HIS A 144 2.44 6.19 2.68
N THR A 145 3.57 6.57 2.09
CA THR A 145 4.74 7.07 2.84
C THR A 145 4.90 8.58 2.65
N PRO A 146 4.35 9.41 3.56
CA PRO A 146 4.63 10.83 3.55
C PRO A 146 6.14 11.07 3.68
N LYS A 147 6.73 11.76 2.70
CA LYS A 147 8.13 12.18 2.77
C LYS A 147 8.21 13.55 3.39
N ILE A 148 9.04 13.71 4.41
CA ILE A 148 9.26 15.01 5.06
C ILE A 148 10.03 15.92 4.11
N ILE A 149 9.55 17.15 3.94
CA ILE A 149 10.24 18.20 3.18
C ILE A 149 11.28 18.85 4.10
N THR A 150 12.55 18.73 3.76
CA THR A 150 13.64 19.30 4.57
C THR A 150 14.01 20.72 4.17
N GLY A 151 13.54 21.19 3.01
CA GLY A 151 13.74 22.55 2.55
C GLY A 151 12.85 22.91 1.36
N ALA A 152 12.52 24.19 1.22
CA ALA A 152 11.87 24.72 0.03
C ALA A 152 12.33 26.16 -0.27
N THR A 153 12.45 26.51 -1.55
CA THR A 153 12.85 27.86 -1.95
C THR A 153 11.68 28.85 -1.89
N ASN A 154 11.95 30.10 -1.52
CA ASN A 154 11.03 31.20 -1.75
C ASN A 154 11.22 31.78 -3.16
N ALA A 155 10.75 31.04 -4.17
CA ALA A 155 10.94 31.36 -5.59
C ALA A 155 9.74 30.94 -6.44
N THR A 156 9.79 31.29 -7.73
CA THR A 156 8.80 30.91 -8.75
C THR A 156 9.56 30.18 -9.88
N PRO A 157 9.43 28.85 -10.04
CA PRO A 157 8.70 27.92 -9.18
C PRO A 157 9.41 27.64 -7.84
N ILE A 158 8.64 27.17 -6.86
CA ILE A 158 9.15 26.62 -5.60
C ILE A 158 9.90 25.31 -5.91
N VAL A 159 11.16 25.22 -5.50
CA VAL A 159 11.96 23.98 -5.51
C VAL A 159 11.94 23.38 -4.11
N VAL A 160 11.51 22.13 -4.03
CA VAL A 160 11.37 21.34 -2.80
C VAL A 160 12.56 20.41 -2.67
N THR A 161 13.06 20.25 -1.44
CA THR A 161 14.16 19.34 -1.08
C THR A 161 13.63 18.18 -0.25
N ILE A 162 13.82 16.96 -0.76
CA ILE A 162 13.54 15.69 -0.11
C ILE A 162 14.64 14.73 -0.55
N ALA A 163 15.48 14.26 0.37
CA ALA A 163 16.58 13.35 0.03
C ALA A 163 16.04 12.03 -0.56
N SER A 164 16.64 11.58 -1.66
CA SER A 164 16.31 10.31 -2.33
C SER A 164 14.80 10.11 -2.51
N HIS A 165 14.13 11.10 -3.09
CA HIS A 165 12.67 11.09 -3.16
C HIS A 165 12.13 10.01 -4.10
N GLY A 166 12.88 9.59 -5.12
CA GLY A 166 12.46 8.56 -6.09
C GLY A 166 11.42 9.02 -7.13
N TYR A 167 10.82 10.20 -6.93
CA TYR A 167 9.91 10.80 -7.90
C TYR A 167 10.56 11.14 -9.25
N VAL A 168 9.74 11.14 -10.30
CA VAL A 168 10.11 11.47 -11.69
C VAL A 168 9.30 12.67 -12.20
N THR A 169 9.82 13.36 -13.22
CA THR A 169 9.10 14.47 -13.87
C THR A 169 7.75 14.00 -14.38
N GLY A 170 6.70 14.76 -14.06
CA GLY A 170 5.33 14.45 -14.44
C GLY A 170 4.51 13.74 -13.35
N ASN A 171 5.14 13.27 -12.27
CA ASN A 171 4.38 12.82 -11.10
C ASN A 171 3.53 13.95 -10.51
N GLU A 172 2.39 13.59 -9.92
CA GLU A 172 1.59 14.48 -9.08
C GLU A 172 1.88 14.18 -7.61
N VAL A 173 2.02 15.23 -6.82
CA VAL A 173 2.25 15.12 -5.38
C VAL A 173 1.26 16.00 -4.63
N TYR A 174 0.85 15.54 -3.46
CA TYR A 174 0.10 16.33 -2.51
C TYR A 174 1.02 16.74 -1.37
N ILE A 175 1.20 18.05 -1.20
CA ILE A 175 1.99 18.65 -0.13
C ILE A 175 1.06 19.30 0.89
N ASN A 176 1.33 19.07 2.17
CA ASN A 176 0.60 19.69 3.27
C ASN A 176 1.52 19.95 4.47
N GLY A 177 1.20 20.96 5.29
CA GLY A 177 1.91 21.31 6.54
C GLY A 177 2.84 22.51 6.42
N GLY A 178 2.96 23.16 5.26
CA GLY A 178 3.72 24.40 5.13
C GLY A 178 3.07 25.53 5.94
N THR A 179 3.74 26.00 7.00
CA THR A 179 3.21 26.98 7.96
C THR A 179 3.53 28.42 7.56
N THR A 180 4.78 28.69 7.15
CA THR A 180 5.27 30.00 6.74
C THR A 180 5.24 30.18 5.22
N GLN A 181 5.64 29.13 4.50
CA GLN A 181 5.50 29.03 3.05
C GLN A 181 4.17 28.31 2.72
N THR A 182 3.04 28.96 3.02
CA THR A 182 1.72 28.32 2.87
C THR A 182 1.36 28.00 1.42
N SER A 183 1.97 28.70 0.46
CA SER A 183 1.83 28.46 -0.98
C SER A 183 2.39 27.10 -1.44
N ILE A 184 3.17 26.40 -0.60
CA ILE A 184 3.65 25.05 -0.91
C ILE A 184 2.53 24.00 -0.79
N ASN A 185 1.47 24.28 -0.03
CA ASN A 185 0.41 23.33 0.23
C ASN A 185 -0.49 23.17 -1.00
N GLY A 186 -0.92 21.94 -1.28
CA GLY A 186 -1.81 21.63 -2.38
C GLY A 186 -1.35 20.46 -3.23
N LEU A 187 -2.07 20.26 -4.33
CA LEU A 187 -1.76 19.24 -5.34
C LEU A 187 -0.91 19.87 -6.44
N TRP A 188 0.22 19.25 -6.75
CA TRP A 188 1.23 19.79 -7.64
C TRP A 188 1.70 18.74 -8.63
N ARG A 189 1.78 19.12 -9.92
CA ARG A 189 2.59 18.38 -10.88
C ARG A 189 4.06 18.78 -10.72
N ILE A 190 4.96 17.81 -10.63
CA ILE A 190 6.38 18.07 -10.37
C ILE A 190 7.23 18.00 -11.63
N THR A 191 8.34 18.75 -11.62
CA THR A 191 9.48 18.54 -12.53
C THR A 191 10.70 18.17 -11.70
N LYS A 192 11.28 16.99 -11.96
CA LYS A 192 12.47 16.51 -11.26
C LYS A 192 13.67 17.40 -11.62
N VAL A 193 14.38 17.89 -10.61
CA VAL A 193 15.62 18.66 -10.79
C VAL A 193 16.82 17.73 -10.62
N ASN A 194 16.83 16.93 -9.55
CA ASN A 194 17.78 15.83 -9.32
C ASN A 194 17.15 14.80 -8.36
N ASP A 195 17.92 13.87 -7.78
CA ASP A 195 17.40 12.82 -6.89
C ASP A 195 16.97 13.32 -5.50
N ASN A 196 17.32 14.56 -5.16
CA ASN A 196 17.05 15.19 -3.87
C ASN A 196 16.14 16.42 -3.98
N THR A 197 15.84 16.90 -5.19
CA THR A 197 15.01 18.09 -5.39
C THR A 197 14.12 18.03 -6.63
N PHE A 198 12.96 18.67 -6.54
CA PHE A 198 12.00 18.84 -7.64
C PHE A 198 11.29 20.20 -7.53
N SER A 199 10.82 20.74 -8.65
CA SER A 199 10.05 21.99 -8.68
C SER A 199 8.55 21.74 -8.81
N LEU A 200 7.74 22.59 -8.17
CA LEU A 200 6.28 22.56 -8.25
C LEU A 200 5.79 23.43 -9.42
N THR A 201 5.12 22.82 -10.40
CA THR A 201 4.70 23.52 -11.63
C THR A 201 3.67 24.60 -11.31
N GLY A 202 3.92 25.84 -11.76
CA GLY A 202 2.99 26.97 -11.57
C GLY A 202 2.96 27.55 -10.15
N SER A 203 3.83 27.08 -9.25
CA SER A 203 3.93 27.60 -7.89
C SER A 203 4.64 28.96 -7.81
N ALA A 204 4.30 29.76 -6.81
CA ALA A 204 5.01 30.99 -6.46
C ALA A 204 5.17 31.06 -4.94
N GLY A 205 6.41 31.16 -4.47
CA GLY A 205 6.71 31.26 -3.06
C GLY A 205 6.15 32.52 -2.42
N ASN A 206 5.71 32.41 -1.16
CA ASN A 206 5.15 33.48 -0.35
C ASN A 206 5.81 33.67 1.02
N GLY A 207 6.96 33.06 1.27
CA GLY A 207 7.62 33.07 2.58
C GLY A 207 8.87 32.19 2.65
N VAL A 208 9.61 32.35 3.74
CA VAL A 208 10.73 31.46 4.09
C VAL A 208 10.16 30.13 4.56
N TYR A 209 10.66 29.01 4.05
CA TYR A 209 10.21 27.70 4.48
C TYR A 209 10.73 27.36 5.88
N ASP A 210 9.83 26.93 6.77
CA ASP A 210 10.18 26.33 8.06
C ASP A 210 10.54 24.86 7.85
N ALA A 211 11.79 24.49 8.12
CA ALA A 211 12.33 23.18 7.77
C ALA A 211 11.55 22.04 8.45
N SER A 212 11.20 21.00 7.70
CA SER A 212 10.43 19.82 8.19
C SER A 212 8.99 20.11 8.62
N SER A 213 8.45 21.30 8.33
CA SER A 213 7.04 21.63 8.63
C SER A 213 6.03 20.85 7.78
N ALA A 214 6.43 20.47 6.55
CA ALA A 214 5.53 19.90 5.55
C ALA A 214 5.90 18.47 5.16
N THR A 215 4.89 17.70 4.76
CA THR A 215 5.05 16.37 4.17
C THR A 215 4.55 16.36 2.73
N CYS A 216 5.15 15.50 1.92
CA CYS A 216 4.84 15.31 0.51
C CYS A 216 4.47 13.86 0.27
N ASN A 217 3.31 13.62 -0.35
CA ASN A 217 2.82 12.30 -0.73
C ASN A 217 2.75 12.22 -2.25
N LEU A 218 3.25 11.13 -2.83
CA LEU A 218 2.98 10.83 -4.23
C LEU A 218 1.49 10.53 -4.39
N VAL A 219 0.85 11.19 -5.35
CA VAL A 219 -0.50 10.85 -5.78
C VAL A 219 -0.35 9.87 -6.93
N ASP A 220 -0.23 8.59 -6.59
CA ASP A 220 -0.29 7.54 -7.59
C ASP A 220 -1.77 7.27 -7.89
N VAL A 221 -2.27 7.84 -8.99
CA VAL A 221 -3.58 7.46 -9.49
C VAL A 221 -3.34 6.16 -10.27
N PRO A 222 -3.73 4.99 -9.74
CA PRO A 222 -3.57 3.76 -10.50
C PRO A 222 -4.30 3.95 -11.84
N PRO A 223 -3.75 3.42 -12.95
CA PRO A 223 -4.44 3.46 -14.23
C PRO A 223 -5.86 2.95 -14.03
N SER A 224 -6.83 3.59 -14.70
CA SER A 224 -8.23 3.19 -14.60
C SER A 224 -8.32 1.68 -14.77
N ILE A 225 -8.96 0.98 -13.83
CA ILE A 225 -9.26 -0.44 -13.99
C ILE A 225 -10.19 -0.52 -15.20
N ILE A 226 -9.60 -0.77 -16.38
CA ILE A 226 -10.34 -1.11 -17.57
C ILE A 226 -10.86 -2.50 -17.25
N HIS A 227 -12.13 -2.59 -16.83
CA HIS A 227 -12.81 -3.87 -16.86
C HIS A 227 -12.73 -4.30 -18.32
N ALA A 228 -11.97 -5.36 -18.61
CA ALA A 228 -12.01 -5.98 -19.92
C ALA A 228 -13.49 -6.26 -20.23
N MET A 229 -14.01 -5.55 -21.23
CA MET A 229 -15.32 -5.83 -21.81
C MET A 229 -15.26 -7.12 -22.61
#